data_AF-A0A426TVZ3-F1
#
_entry.id   AF-A0A426TVZ3-F1
#
_cell.length_a   1.000
_cell.length_b   1.000
_cell.length_c   1.000
_cell.angle_alpha   90.00
_cell.angle_beta   90.00
_cell.angle_gamma   90.00
#
_symmetry.space_group_name_H-M   'P 1'
#
loop_
_entity.id
_entity.type
_entity.pdbx_description
1 polymer ?
#
loop_
_entity_poly.entity_id
_entity_poly.type
_entity_poly.pdbx_seq_one_letter_code
_entity_poly.pdbx_strand_id
1 'polypeptide(L)'
;MLRCAQHDEGHSDPFALLHFFTKAYLLGSANGIHTALMARMRIAPEDRWQVKAACLKQLLGLPINATQRAMLSTFVSIYLPLNAQQTEQFAAEVATWQPQEKEDAVDMMTEWERVTLERGIRKGKRKGKREGKRELITQLITYRYGPLPETVQQAITQLNPDQILDLSKALLDFVTLDEVEAWLAEHAATTLD
;
A
#
# COMPACT_ATOMS: atom_id res chain seq x y z
N MET A 1 -20.94 21.84 -22.66
CA MET A 1 -20.34 23.13 -22.26
C MET A 1 -19.88 23.01 -20.81
N LEU A 2 -18.59 22.77 -20.57
CA LEU A 2 -18.01 22.85 -19.22
C LEU A 2 -17.00 23.99 -19.25
N ARG A 3 -17.24 24.97 -18.37
CA ARG A 3 -16.58 26.27 -18.31
C ARG A 3 -15.10 26.14 -17.95
N CYS A 4 -14.29 26.94 -18.64
CA CYS A 4 -12.92 27.25 -18.33
C CYS A 4 -12.78 27.77 -16.89
N ALA A 5 -11.89 27.17 -16.11
CA ALA A 5 -11.26 27.82 -14.97
C ALA A 5 -9.86 28.24 -15.43
N GLN A 6 -9.63 29.55 -15.48
CA GLN A 6 -8.32 30.17 -15.66
C GLN A 6 -7.61 30.32 -14.32
N HIS A 7 -6.28 30.46 -14.40
CA HIS A 7 -5.23 30.64 -13.38
C HIS A 7 -4.58 29.31 -12.94
N ASP A 8 -3.27 29.11 -13.06
CA ASP A 8 -2.16 30.07 -13.06
C ASP A 8 -1.00 29.58 -13.94
N GLU A 9 -0.34 30.52 -14.63
CA GLU A 9 0.82 30.23 -15.48
C GLU A 9 2.07 29.99 -14.64
N GLY A 10 2.46 28.73 -14.52
CA GLY A 10 3.72 28.32 -13.90
C GLY A 10 4.22 27.04 -14.54
N HIS A 11 4.95 27.18 -15.66
CA HIS A 11 5.72 26.11 -16.31
C HIS A 11 4.93 24.78 -16.50
N SER A 12 3.87 24.82 -17.31
CA SER A 12 3.16 23.60 -17.73
C SER A 12 4.03 22.83 -18.72
N ASP A 13 4.77 21.84 -18.20
CA ASP A 13 5.41 20.82 -19.02
C ASP A 13 4.34 20.19 -19.93
N PRO A 14 4.44 20.30 -21.27
CA PRO A 14 3.45 19.73 -22.19
C PRO A 14 3.32 18.20 -22.04
N PHE A 15 4.31 17.54 -21.43
CA PHE A 15 4.24 16.12 -21.08
C PHE A 15 3.43 15.83 -19.82
N ALA A 16 3.34 16.76 -18.87
CA ALA A 16 2.51 16.62 -17.66
C ALA A 16 1.01 16.61 -18.00
N LEU A 17 0.60 17.38 -19.02
CA LEU A 17 -0.76 17.33 -19.53
C LEU A 17 -1.04 15.98 -20.23
N LEU A 18 -0.13 15.48 -21.08
CA LEU A 18 -0.29 14.16 -21.71
C LEU A 18 -0.36 13.03 -20.68
N HIS A 19 0.40 13.15 -19.59
CA HIS A 19 0.41 12.24 -18.44
C HIS A 19 -0.90 12.26 -17.65
N PHE A 20 -1.45 13.45 -17.39
CA PHE A 20 -2.77 13.60 -16.75
C PHE A 20 -3.90 13.12 -17.66
N PHE A 21 -3.84 13.42 -18.96
CA PHE A 21 -4.82 12.98 -19.95
C PHE A 21 -4.76 11.47 -20.18
N THR A 22 -3.58 10.84 -20.19
CA THR A 22 -3.49 9.38 -20.17
C THR A 22 -4.10 8.88 -18.88
N LYS A 23 -3.66 9.30 -17.69
CA LYS A 23 -4.21 8.83 -16.40
C LYS A 23 -5.74 8.94 -16.29
N ALA A 24 -6.33 10.05 -16.75
CA ALA A 24 -7.78 10.28 -16.73
C ALA A 24 -8.55 9.52 -17.82
N TYR A 25 -8.01 9.41 -19.04
CA TYR A 25 -8.62 8.64 -20.13
C TYR A 25 -8.47 7.11 -19.89
N LEU A 26 -7.39 6.70 -19.20
CA LEU A 26 -7.03 5.33 -18.81
C LEU A 26 -8.05 4.68 -17.85
N LEU A 27 -8.68 5.46 -16.96
CA LEU A 27 -9.66 4.97 -15.98
C LEU A 27 -11.08 4.80 -16.55
N GLY A 28 -11.33 5.22 -17.79
CA GLY A 28 -12.67 5.33 -18.35
C GLY A 28 -12.99 4.49 -19.60
N SER A 29 -12.02 3.83 -20.25
CA SER A 29 -12.26 3.14 -21.53
C SER A 29 -12.17 1.61 -21.44
N ALA A 30 -13.30 0.94 -21.63
CA ALA A 30 -13.44 -0.52 -21.59
C ALA A 30 -13.06 -1.17 -22.94
N ASN A 31 -11.77 -1.19 -23.30
CA ASN A 31 -11.32 -1.88 -24.51
C ASN A 31 -10.02 -2.67 -24.28
N GLY A 32 -10.04 -4.00 -24.51
CA GLY A 32 -8.91 -4.89 -24.18
C GLY A 32 -7.64 -4.65 -25.00
N ILE A 33 -7.76 -4.02 -26.17
CA ILE A 33 -6.61 -3.58 -26.98
C ILE A 33 -5.90 -2.40 -26.30
N HIS A 34 -6.63 -1.53 -25.57
CA HIS A 34 -5.99 -0.49 -24.76
C HIS A 34 -5.17 -1.08 -23.63
N THR A 35 -5.67 -2.08 -22.90
CA THR A 35 -4.93 -2.79 -21.84
C THR A 35 -3.56 -3.29 -22.32
N ALA A 36 -3.51 -3.89 -23.52
CA ALA A 36 -2.26 -4.34 -24.14
C ALA A 36 -1.39 -3.18 -24.65
N LEU A 37 -1.97 -2.19 -25.34
CA LEU A 37 -1.23 -1.01 -25.83
C LEU A 37 -0.67 -0.15 -24.69
N MET A 38 -1.37 -0.06 -23.55
CA MET A 38 -0.98 0.70 -22.36
C MET A 38 0.38 0.23 -21.85
N ALA A 39 0.61 -1.07 -21.75
CA ALA A 39 1.90 -1.60 -21.28
C ALA A 39 3.08 -1.19 -22.17
N ARG A 40 2.81 -0.77 -23.42
CA ARG A 40 3.79 -0.29 -24.39
C ARG A 40 3.86 1.25 -24.48
N MET A 41 2.92 1.98 -23.88
CA MET A 41 2.99 3.44 -23.78
C MET A 41 4.04 3.86 -22.75
N ARG A 42 4.67 5.03 -22.93
CA ARG A 42 5.67 5.58 -21.99
C ARG A 42 5.00 5.96 -20.66
N ILE A 43 4.80 4.97 -19.80
CA ILE A 43 4.24 5.15 -18.45
C ILE A 43 5.35 5.62 -17.52
N ALA A 44 5.08 6.73 -16.82
CA ALA A 44 5.94 7.24 -15.77
C ALA A 44 6.18 6.14 -14.73
N PRO A 45 7.41 5.91 -14.26
CA PRO A 45 7.72 4.84 -13.30
C PRO A 45 6.74 4.78 -12.11
N GLU A 46 6.37 5.91 -11.55
CA GLU A 46 5.47 6.09 -10.42
C GLU A 46 4.05 5.53 -10.64
N ASP A 47 3.53 5.51 -11.86
CA ASP A 47 2.17 5.04 -12.16
C ASP A 47 2.11 3.59 -12.63
N ARG A 48 3.26 2.93 -12.84
CA ARG A 48 3.30 1.57 -13.42
C ARG A 48 2.47 0.55 -12.65
N TRP A 49 2.48 0.64 -11.32
CA TRP A 49 1.70 -0.28 -10.47
C TRP A 49 0.19 -0.04 -10.60
N GLN A 50 -0.24 1.23 -10.68
CA GLN A 50 -1.64 1.60 -10.88
C GLN A 50 -2.14 1.15 -12.26
N VAL A 51 -1.31 1.33 -13.29
CA VAL A 51 -1.65 0.87 -14.65
C VAL A 51 -1.74 -0.65 -14.69
N LYS A 52 -0.84 -1.38 -14.03
CA LYS A 52 -0.92 -2.84 -13.93
C LYS A 52 -2.21 -3.31 -13.25
N ALA A 53 -2.57 -2.68 -12.14
CA ALA A 53 -3.82 -2.94 -11.41
C ALA A 53 -5.06 -2.68 -12.27
N ALA A 54 -5.13 -1.53 -12.92
CA ALA A 54 -6.23 -1.17 -13.82
C ALA A 54 -6.35 -2.16 -15.00
N CYS A 55 -5.22 -2.52 -15.62
CA CYS A 55 -5.19 -3.49 -16.71
C CYS A 55 -5.74 -4.86 -16.29
N LEU A 56 -5.29 -5.39 -15.16
CA LEU A 56 -5.76 -6.69 -14.67
C LEU A 56 -7.24 -6.64 -14.29
N LYS A 57 -7.68 -5.59 -13.61
CA LYS A 57 -9.09 -5.41 -13.26
C LYS A 57 -9.99 -5.31 -14.49
N GLN A 58 -9.51 -4.65 -15.55
CA GLN A 58 -10.25 -4.57 -16.81
C GLN A 58 -10.32 -5.94 -17.51
N LEU A 59 -9.25 -6.75 -17.49
CA LEU A 59 -9.25 -8.09 -18.07
C LEU A 59 -10.30 -9.02 -17.43
N LEU A 60 -10.62 -8.81 -16.15
CA LEU A 60 -11.68 -9.55 -15.45
C LEU A 60 -13.08 -9.27 -16.02
N GLY A 61 -13.34 -8.03 -16.44
CA GLY A 61 -14.64 -7.58 -16.94
C GLY A 61 -14.86 -7.77 -18.44
N LEU A 62 -13.84 -8.18 -19.18
CA LEU A 62 -13.92 -8.34 -20.64
C LEU A 62 -14.51 -9.70 -21.02
N PRO A 63 -15.37 -9.77 -22.06
CA PRO A 63 -15.91 -11.02 -22.59
C PRO A 63 -14.86 -11.77 -23.43
N ILE A 64 -13.76 -12.18 -22.80
CA ILE A 64 -12.63 -12.89 -23.42
C ILE A 64 -12.47 -14.29 -22.81
N ASN A 65 -12.03 -15.24 -23.62
CA ASN A 65 -11.82 -16.63 -23.19
C ASN A 65 -10.55 -16.78 -22.33
N ALA A 66 -10.40 -17.93 -21.66
CA ALA A 66 -9.28 -18.19 -20.75
C ALA A 66 -7.90 -18.05 -21.43
N THR A 67 -7.77 -18.52 -22.67
CA THR A 67 -6.51 -18.44 -23.43
C THR A 67 -6.13 -17.00 -23.77
N GLN A 68 -7.09 -16.21 -24.27
CA GLN A 68 -6.90 -14.78 -24.56
C GLN A 68 -6.55 -14.01 -23.29
N ARG A 69 -7.24 -14.33 -22.20
CA ARG A 69 -7.00 -13.73 -20.88
C ARG A 69 -5.59 -14.01 -20.38
N ALA A 70 -5.14 -15.25 -20.43
CA ALA A 70 -3.78 -15.65 -20.04
C ALA A 70 -2.70 -15.01 -20.94
N MET A 71 -2.96 -14.91 -22.24
CA MET A 71 -2.04 -14.25 -23.18
C MET A 71 -1.89 -12.76 -22.89
N LEU A 72 -3.01 -12.06 -22.65
CA LEU A 72 -3.00 -10.63 -22.33
C LEU A 72 -2.42 -10.35 -20.95
N SER A 73 -2.69 -11.18 -19.95
CA SER A 73 -2.08 -11.02 -18.62
C SER A 73 -0.56 -11.21 -18.69
N THR A 74 -0.09 -12.23 -19.41
CA THR A 74 1.35 -12.45 -19.65
C THR A 74 2.00 -11.25 -20.33
N PHE A 75 1.33 -10.65 -21.33
CA PHE A 75 1.80 -9.45 -21.99
C PHE A 75 1.95 -8.29 -20.99
N VAL A 76 0.94 -8.05 -20.15
CA VAL A 76 0.98 -7.02 -19.10
C VAL A 76 2.14 -7.27 -18.13
N SER A 77 2.37 -8.53 -17.73
CA SER A 77 3.46 -8.89 -16.82
C SER A 77 4.85 -8.64 -17.40
N ILE A 78 5.07 -8.97 -18.68
CA ILE A 78 6.37 -8.80 -19.35
C ILE A 78 6.68 -7.33 -19.61
N TYR A 79 5.70 -6.56 -20.09
CA TYR A 79 5.94 -5.16 -20.47
C TYR A 79 5.83 -4.18 -19.30
N LEU A 80 5.20 -4.58 -18.19
CA LEU A 80 5.08 -3.78 -16.97
C LEU A 80 5.73 -4.48 -15.76
N PRO A 81 7.07 -4.63 -15.76
CA PRO A 81 7.78 -5.11 -14.58
C PRO A 81 7.71 -4.06 -13.48
N LEU A 82 7.40 -4.51 -12.27
CA LEU A 82 7.34 -3.68 -11.08
C LEU A 82 8.63 -3.87 -10.26
N ASN A 83 9.15 -2.77 -9.72
CA ASN A 83 10.20 -2.83 -8.70
C ASN A 83 9.61 -3.21 -7.33
N ALA A 84 10.47 -3.34 -6.30
CA ALA A 84 10.04 -3.74 -4.97
C ALA A 84 8.98 -2.80 -4.35
N GLN A 85 9.15 -1.48 -4.48
CA GLN A 85 8.22 -0.48 -3.94
C GLN A 85 6.87 -0.51 -4.68
N GLN A 86 6.91 -0.53 -6.01
CA GLN A 86 5.73 -0.63 -6.86
C GLN A 86 4.96 -1.93 -6.62
N THR A 87 5.66 -3.04 -6.36
CA THR A 87 5.03 -4.32 -6.05
C THR A 87 4.32 -4.28 -4.71
N GLU A 88 4.86 -3.59 -3.72
CA GLU A 88 4.18 -3.37 -2.43
C GLU A 88 2.93 -2.50 -2.59
N GLN A 89 2.99 -1.44 -3.40
CA GLN A 89 1.84 -0.58 -3.71
C GLN A 89 0.76 -1.35 -4.47
N PHE A 90 1.14 -2.11 -5.49
CA PHE A 90 0.26 -3.02 -6.21
C PHE A 90 -0.40 -4.05 -5.28
N ALA A 91 0.39 -4.65 -4.38
CA ALA A 91 -0.11 -5.62 -3.41
C ALA A 91 -1.11 -5.02 -2.43
N ALA A 92 -0.86 -3.79 -1.98
CA ALA A 92 -1.78 -3.06 -1.12
C ALA A 92 -3.10 -2.76 -1.84
N GLU A 93 -3.06 -2.39 -3.12
CA GLU A 93 -4.27 -2.16 -3.92
C GLU A 93 -5.07 -3.44 -4.14
N VAL A 94 -4.43 -4.53 -4.58
CA VAL A 94 -5.09 -5.83 -4.79
C VAL A 94 -5.70 -6.38 -3.50
N ALA A 95 -5.14 -6.04 -2.33
CA ALA A 95 -5.72 -6.42 -1.04
C ALA A 95 -7.08 -5.75 -0.75
N THR A 96 -7.44 -4.67 -1.46
CA THR A 96 -8.74 -3.98 -1.33
C THR A 96 -9.82 -4.53 -2.28
N TRP A 97 -9.45 -5.38 -3.24
CA TRP A 97 -10.38 -5.93 -4.22
C TRP A 97 -11.31 -6.97 -3.60
N GLN A 98 -12.42 -7.27 -4.28
CA GLN A 98 -13.33 -8.33 -3.83
C GLN A 98 -12.62 -9.68 -3.85
N PRO A 99 -13.00 -10.64 -2.96
CA PRO A 99 -12.34 -11.94 -2.88
C PRO A 99 -12.26 -12.67 -4.22
N GLN A 100 -13.35 -12.67 -4.99
CA GLN A 100 -13.43 -13.30 -6.32
C GLN A 100 -12.52 -12.60 -7.34
N GLU A 101 -12.56 -11.26 -7.41
CA GLU A 101 -11.73 -10.49 -8.33
C GLU A 101 -10.23 -10.71 -8.06
N LYS A 102 -9.88 -10.84 -6.78
CA LYS A 102 -8.51 -11.11 -6.35
C LYS A 102 -8.07 -12.51 -6.78
N GLU A 103 -8.89 -13.53 -6.57
CA GLU A 103 -8.56 -14.91 -6.94
C GLU A 103 -8.37 -15.03 -8.46
N ASP A 104 -9.32 -14.50 -9.23
CA ASP A 104 -9.25 -14.48 -10.69
C ASP A 104 -8.02 -13.70 -11.19
N ALA A 105 -7.64 -12.60 -10.52
CA ALA A 105 -6.45 -11.83 -10.86
C ALA A 105 -5.15 -12.55 -10.55
N VAL A 106 -5.07 -13.20 -9.38
CA VAL A 106 -3.91 -14.02 -8.98
C VAL A 106 -3.75 -15.18 -9.95
N ASP A 107 -4.85 -15.78 -10.41
CA ASP A 107 -4.79 -16.90 -11.34
C ASP A 107 -4.23 -16.54 -12.72
N MET A 108 -4.41 -15.30 -13.14
CA MET A 108 -3.81 -14.76 -14.36
C MET A 108 -2.32 -14.41 -14.23
N MET A 109 -1.80 -14.28 -13.01
CA MET A 109 -0.41 -13.88 -12.74
C MET A 109 0.55 -15.05 -12.87
N THR A 110 1.79 -14.73 -13.23
CA THR A 110 2.90 -15.70 -13.21
C THR A 110 3.23 -16.11 -11.78
N GLU A 111 3.77 -17.32 -11.58
CA GLU A 111 4.09 -17.87 -10.25
C GLU A 111 4.96 -16.92 -9.41
N TRP A 112 5.97 -16.30 -10.02
CA TRP A 112 6.84 -15.34 -9.32
C TRP A 112 6.09 -14.08 -8.85
N GLU A 113 5.11 -13.62 -9.63
CA GLU A 113 4.26 -12.48 -9.25
C GLU A 113 3.33 -12.86 -8.10
N ARG A 114 2.77 -14.08 -8.10
CA ARG A 114 1.93 -14.59 -7.00
C ARG A 114 2.73 -14.59 -5.68
N VAL A 115 3.92 -15.20 -5.68
CA VAL A 115 4.78 -15.26 -4.49
C VAL A 115 5.16 -13.87 -3.99
N THR A 116 5.48 -12.96 -4.90
CA THR A 116 5.89 -11.59 -4.53
C THR A 116 4.71 -10.78 -3.98
N LEU A 117 3.53 -10.91 -4.58
CA LEU A 117 2.27 -10.31 -4.13
C LEU A 117 1.91 -10.80 -2.72
N GLU A 118 1.92 -12.11 -2.48
CA GLU A 118 1.64 -12.69 -1.17
C GLU A 118 2.61 -12.19 -0.09
N ARG A 119 3.91 -12.13 -0.41
CA ARG A 119 4.92 -11.61 0.51
C ARG A 119 4.67 -10.13 0.82
N GLY A 120 4.27 -9.34 -0.17
CA GLY A 120 3.89 -7.94 -0.01
C GLY A 120 2.69 -7.78 0.94
N ILE A 121 1.59 -8.48 0.67
CA ILE A 121 0.39 -8.46 1.52
C ILE A 121 0.73 -8.88 2.96
N ARG A 122 1.50 -9.96 3.12
CA ARG A 122 1.90 -10.45 4.45
C ARG A 122 2.75 -9.43 5.21
N LYS A 123 3.71 -8.79 4.53
CA LYS A 123 4.52 -7.72 5.11
C LYS A 123 3.66 -6.51 5.51
N GLY A 124 2.80 -6.05 4.61
CA GLY A 124 1.88 -4.94 4.86
C GLY A 124 0.97 -5.20 6.06
N LYS A 125 0.35 -6.39 6.15
CA LYS A 125 -0.49 -6.79 7.29
C LYS A 125 0.30 -6.81 8.62
N ARG A 126 1.54 -7.32 8.61
CA ARG A 126 2.41 -7.31 9.80
C ARG A 126 2.78 -5.90 10.23
N LYS A 127 3.15 -5.04 9.26
CA LYS A 127 3.49 -3.64 9.51
C LYS A 127 2.29 -2.86 10.07
N GLY A 128 1.13 -2.95 9.41
CA GLY A 128 -0.10 -2.31 9.87
C GLY A 128 -0.56 -2.77 11.25
N LYS A 129 -0.45 -4.09 11.56
CA LYS A 129 -0.75 -4.58 12.91
C LYS A 129 0.22 -4.02 13.96
N ARG A 130 1.50 -3.87 13.63
CA ARG A 130 2.49 -3.28 14.55
C ARG A 130 2.25 -1.79 14.78
N GLU A 131 2.01 -1.05 13.71
CA GLU A 131 1.74 0.40 13.78
C GLU A 131 0.43 0.68 14.53
N GLY A 132 -0.64 -0.04 14.22
CA GLY A 132 -1.93 0.13 14.91
C GLY A 132 -1.87 -0.20 16.41
N LYS A 133 -1.08 -1.20 16.84
CA LYS A 133 -0.87 -1.45 18.27
C LYS A 133 -0.13 -0.30 18.97
N ARG A 134 0.89 0.27 18.32
CA ARG A 134 1.66 1.41 18.86
C ARG A 134 0.80 2.65 18.99
N GLU A 135 0.03 2.96 17.95
CA GLU A 135 -0.89 4.08 17.95
C GLU A 135 -1.93 3.94 19.06
N LEU A 136 -2.53 2.75 19.21
CA LEU A 136 -3.48 2.45 20.27
C LEU A 136 -2.87 2.69 21.67
N ILE A 137 -1.69 2.14 21.94
CA ILE A 137 -1.05 2.32 23.25
C ILE A 137 -0.69 3.79 23.49
N THR A 138 -0.16 4.47 22.48
CA THR A 138 0.18 5.90 22.58
C THR A 138 -1.08 6.71 22.93
N GLN A 139 -2.21 6.44 22.28
CA GLN A 139 -3.48 7.09 22.59
C GLN A 139 -4.00 6.74 23.98
N LEU A 140 -3.90 5.48 24.42
CA LEU A 140 -4.34 5.06 25.76
C LEU A 140 -3.53 5.74 26.87
N ILE A 141 -2.21 5.79 26.73
CA ILE A 141 -1.34 6.47 27.70
C ILE A 141 -1.62 7.98 27.67
N THR A 142 -1.76 8.57 26.48
CA THR A 142 -2.10 10.00 26.34
C THR A 142 -3.46 10.34 26.97
N TYR A 143 -4.45 9.45 26.82
CA TYR A 143 -5.77 9.61 27.40
C TYR A 143 -5.77 9.49 28.93
N ARG A 144 -4.98 8.56 29.49
CA ARG A 144 -4.94 8.30 30.94
C ARG A 144 -4.07 9.29 31.70
N TYR A 145 -2.94 9.72 31.14
CA TYR A 145 -1.94 10.53 31.84
C TYR A 145 -1.74 11.93 31.23
N GLY A 146 -2.40 12.25 30.12
CA GLY A 146 -2.24 13.52 29.43
C GLY A 146 -1.10 13.51 28.40
N PRO A 147 -0.66 14.68 27.90
CA PRO A 147 0.30 14.77 26.80
C PRO A 147 1.64 14.11 27.16
N LEU A 148 2.08 13.19 26.30
CA LEU A 148 3.29 12.41 26.52
C LEU A 148 4.56 13.20 26.17
N PRO A 149 5.61 13.16 27.02
CA PRO A 149 6.92 13.66 26.67
C PRO A 149 7.47 13.00 25.40
N GLU A 150 8.27 13.75 24.62
CA GLU A 150 8.85 13.25 23.37
C GLU A 150 9.74 12.01 23.59
N THR A 151 10.41 11.94 24.74
CA THR A 151 11.24 10.79 25.17
C THR A 151 10.43 9.50 25.25
N VAL A 152 9.22 9.56 25.82
CA VAL A 152 8.30 8.42 25.96
C VAL A 152 7.76 7.98 24.60
N GLN A 153 7.41 8.94 23.74
CA GLN A 153 6.94 8.63 22.38
C GLN A 153 8.02 7.91 21.55
N GLN A 154 9.27 8.39 21.64
CA GLN A 154 10.41 7.74 20.98
C GLN A 154 10.65 6.33 21.52
N ALA A 155 10.60 6.13 22.84
CA ALA A 155 10.74 4.80 23.44
C ALA A 155 9.66 3.83 22.92
N ILE A 156 8.39 4.25 22.85
CA ILE A 156 7.28 3.43 22.34
C ILE A 156 7.49 3.05 20.86
N THR A 157 8.06 3.94 20.03
CA THR A 157 8.34 3.60 18.62
C THR A 157 9.40 2.52 18.44
N GLN A 158 10.34 2.40 19.39
CA GLN A 158 11.42 1.42 19.35
C GLN A 158 10.98 0.04 19.88
N LEU A 159 9.92 -0.04 20.69
CA LEU A 159 9.43 -1.30 21.23
C LEU A 159 9.04 -2.31 20.15
N ASN A 160 9.35 -3.58 20.41
CA ASN A 160 8.92 -4.69 19.59
C ASN A 160 7.42 -5.02 19.83
N PRO A 161 6.75 -5.77 18.92
CA PRO A 161 5.31 -6.05 19.01
C PRO A 161 4.85 -6.80 20.27
N ASP A 162 5.77 -7.49 20.96
CA ASP A 162 5.51 -8.31 22.13
C ASP A 162 5.66 -7.48 23.41
N GLN A 163 6.71 -6.67 23.49
CA GLN A 163 6.87 -5.62 24.52
C GLN A 163 5.67 -4.66 24.54
N ILE A 164 5.13 -4.29 23.37
CA ILE A 164 3.90 -3.50 23.27
C ILE A 164 2.72 -4.23 23.93
N LEU A 165 2.59 -5.55 23.74
CA LEU A 165 1.53 -6.31 24.41
C LEU A 165 1.76 -6.38 25.92
N ASP A 166 2.99 -6.55 26.37
CA ASP A 166 3.29 -6.62 27.79
C ASP A 166 3.11 -5.27 28.48
N LEU A 167 3.50 -4.17 27.83
CA LEU A 167 3.16 -2.81 28.24
C LEU A 167 1.64 -2.63 28.34
N SER A 168 0.86 -3.13 27.38
CA SER A 168 -0.61 -2.98 27.43
C SER A 168 -1.26 -3.69 28.62
N LYS A 169 -0.65 -4.77 29.12
CA LYS A 169 -1.12 -5.47 30.34
C LYS A 169 -0.68 -4.70 31.58
N ALA A 170 0.60 -4.34 31.67
CA ALA A 170 1.17 -3.62 32.81
C ALA A 170 0.51 -2.24 33.01
N LEU A 171 0.12 -1.59 31.90
CA LEU A 171 -0.62 -0.32 31.89
C LEU A 171 -1.94 -0.38 32.66
N LEU A 172 -2.55 -1.56 32.81
CA LEU A 172 -3.77 -1.72 33.61
C LEU A 172 -3.51 -1.50 35.10
N ASP A 173 -2.33 -1.91 35.57
CA ASP A 173 -1.92 -1.82 36.97
C ASP A 173 -1.28 -0.47 37.32
N PHE A 174 -0.74 0.24 36.31
CA PHE A 174 -0.03 1.50 36.54
C PHE A 174 -0.91 2.64 37.02
N VAL A 175 -0.47 3.35 38.06
CA VAL A 175 -1.22 4.47 38.63
C VAL A 175 -0.68 5.81 38.11
N THR A 176 0.62 5.90 37.85
CA THR A 176 1.30 7.14 37.46
C THR A 176 2.07 7.01 36.14
N LEU A 177 2.42 8.16 35.53
CA LEU A 177 3.23 8.19 34.32
C LEU A 177 4.68 7.72 34.58
N ASP A 178 5.22 8.00 35.77
CA ASP A 178 6.57 7.62 36.16
C ASP A 178 6.78 6.10 36.12
N GLU A 179 5.75 5.30 36.41
CA GLU A 179 5.77 3.84 36.30
C GLU A 179 5.91 3.37 34.84
N VAL A 180 5.27 4.09 33.91
CA VAL A 180 5.41 3.83 32.47
C VAL A 180 6.83 4.17 32.02
N GLU A 181 7.38 5.29 32.47
CA GLU A 181 8.76 5.71 32.14
C GLU A 181 9.79 4.70 32.67
N ALA A 182 9.62 4.25 33.92
CA ALA A 182 10.47 3.23 34.52
C ALA A 182 10.41 1.90 33.74
N TRP A 183 9.21 1.46 33.37
CA TRP A 183 9.03 0.24 32.57
C TRP A 183 9.71 0.35 31.20
N LEU A 184 9.55 1.50 30.52
CA LEU A 184 10.18 1.77 29.23
C LEU A 184 11.71 1.80 29.34
N ALA A 185 12.26 2.37 30.42
CA ALA A 185 13.70 2.40 30.65
C ALA A 185 14.27 0.98 30.86
N GLU A 186 13.57 0.12 31.59
CA GLU A 186 13.97 -1.28 31.82
C GLU A 186 13.94 -2.10 30.51
N HIS A 187 12.92 -1.92 29.69
CA HIS A 187 12.70 -2.72 28.47
C HIS A 187 13.39 -2.14 27.22
N ALA A 188 13.86 -0.89 27.26
CA ALA A 188 14.68 -0.32 26.19
C ALA A 188 16.10 -0.94 26.14
N ALA A 189 16.66 -1.32 27.29
CA ALA A 189 18.01 -1.89 27.42
C ALA A 189 18.15 -3.30 26.81
N THR A 190 17.06 -4.06 26.70
CA THR A 190 17.08 -5.44 26.19
C THR A 190 17.11 -5.53 24.66
N THR A 191 17.07 -4.40 23.94
CA THR A 191 17.02 -4.37 22.46
C THR A 191 18.41 -4.43 21.79
N LEU A 192 19.49 -4.64 22.56
CA LEU A 192 20.89 -4.56 22.11
C LEU A 192 21.63 -5.90 21.99
N ASP A 193 20.96 -7.05 22.15
CA ASP A 193 21.53 -8.40 21.89
C ASP A 193 20.86 -9.10 20.69
#